data_AF-A0A1K2IP63-F1
#
_entry.id   AF-A0A1K2IP63-F1
#
_cell.length_a   1.000
_cell.length_b   1.000
_cell.length_c   1.000
_cell.angle_alpha   90.00
_cell.angle_beta   90.00
_cell.angle_gamma   90.00
#
_symmetry.space_group_name_H-M   'P 1'
#
loop_
_entity.id
_entity.type
_entity.pdbx_description
1 polymer ?
#
loop_
_entity_poly.entity_id
_entity_poly.type
_entity_poly.pdbx_seq_one_letter_code
_entity_poly.pdbx_strand_id
1 'polypeptide(L)'
;MSSTQCPKCKSIINSTTIKCPNCGYLIKDNPNTSVNNSIAPKKPSNGCGIALLFIFGFLILFFLIKQCSKTEDKIDYSSKLDTKLLKKDSIKNQARIDSIDKQQKIEEEKFSKTKAGKIHKKHPEWSKEDCINISEHKIWIGMKYEMLVYMRGKPNNVNTSNYGNGPNYQACWNDYDPSCFYFDESQIITSYN
;
A
#
# COMPACT_ATOMS: atom_id res chain seq x y z
N MET A 1 -19.30 12.51 14.43
CA MET A 1 -18.19 11.64 13.98
C MET A 1 -18.82 10.36 13.44
N SER A 2 -18.54 9.99 12.20
CA SER A 2 -19.08 8.75 11.62
C SER A 2 -18.30 7.56 12.18
N SER A 3 -19.00 6.55 12.69
CA SER A 3 -18.40 5.31 13.19
C SER A 3 -18.77 4.16 12.26
N THR A 4 -17.83 3.25 12.03
CA THR A 4 -18.03 2.06 11.20
C THR A 4 -17.58 0.82 11.98
N GLN A 5 -18.02 -0.37 11.56
CA GLN A 5 -17.59 -1.62 12.19
C GLN A 5 -16.47 -2.27 11.38
N CYS A 6 -15.44 -2.77 12.05
CA CYS A 6 -14.40 -3.56 11.41
C CYS A 6 -15.02 -4.85 10.80
N PRO A 7 -14.79 -5.16 9.52
CA PRO A 7 -15.38 -6.35 8.90
C PRO A 7 -14.89 -7.66 9.51
N LYS A 8 -13.66 -7.68 10.05
CA LYS A 8 -13.03 -8.89 10.59
C LYS A 8 -13.42 -9.20 12.03
N CYS A 9 -13.44 -8.20 12.92
CA CYS A 9 -13.68 -8.41 14.36
C CYS A 9 -14.89 -7.68 14.93
N LYS A 10 -15.67 -6.97 14.09
CA LYS A 10 -16.90 -6.26 14.45
C LYS A 10 -16.75 -5.14 15.49
N SER A 11 -15.52 -4.79 15.89
CA SER A 11 -15.27 -3.65 16.77
C SER A 11 -15.65 -2.33 16.08
N ILE A 12 -16.25 -1.42 16.83
CA ILE A 12 -16.54 -0.05 16.37
C ILE A 12 -15.23 0.72 16.22
N ILE A 13 -15.04 1.36 15.09
CA ILE A 13 -13.84 2.13 14.73
C ILE A 13 -14.25 3.48 14.13
N ASN A 14 -13.33 4.44 14.16
CA ASN A 14 -13.51 5.72 13.49
C ASN A 14 -13.39 5.53 11.97
N SER A 15 -14.27 6.15 11.18
CA SER A 15 -14.30 6.03 9.72
C SER A 15 -13.01 6.48 9.01
N THR A 16 -12.10 7.19 9.69
CA THR A 16 -10.78 7.58 9.14
C THR A 16 -9.66 6.57 9.45
N THR A 17 -9.98 5.44 10.07
CA THR A 17 -8.96 4.49 10.55
C THR A 17 -8.53 3.52 9.45
N ILE A 18 -7.28 3.66 8.97
CA ILE A 18 -6.69 2.80 7.92
C ILE A 18 -6.46 1.35 8.43
N LYS A 19 -6.26 1.17 9.74
CA LYS A 19 -5.97 -0.13 10.35
C LYS A 19 -6.74 -0.32 11.66
N CYS A 20 -7.55 -1.38 11.75
CA CYS A 20 -8.32 -1.67 12.96
C CYS A 20 -7.37 -1.87 14.17
N PRO A 21 -7.55 -1.11 15.27
CA PRO A 21 -6.67 -1.21 16.44
C PRO A 21 -6.81 -2.55 17.17
N ASN A 22 -7.96 -3.21 17.05
CA ASN A 22 -8.25 -4.45 17.77
C ASN A 22 -7.69 -5.71 17.09
N CYS A 23 -7.71 -5.77 15.76
CA CYS A 23 -7.30 -6.98 15.02
C CYS A 23 -6.23 -6.75 13.94
N GLY A 24 -5.79 -5.50 13.74
CA GLY A 24 -4.78 -5.13 12.76
C GLY A 24 -5.23 -5.22 11.29
N TYR A 25 -6.52 -5.45 11.03
CA TYR A 25 -7.07 -5.51 9.67
C TYR A 25 -6.94 -4.16 8.96
N LEU A 26 -6.40 -4.16 7.74
CA LEU A 26 -6.27 -2.98 6.88
C LEU A 26 -7.59 -2.72 6.16
N ILE A 27 -8.14 -1.54 6.36
CA ILE A 27 -9.36 -1.07 5.70
C ILE A 27 -8.89 -0.39 4.43
N LYS A 28 -8.99 -1.10 3.31
CA LYS A 28 -8.78 -0.50 1.99
C LYS A 28 -9.99 0.38 1.72
N ASP A 29 -9.82 1.69 1.86
CA ASP A 29 -10.80 2.65 1.37
C ASP A 29 -10.97 2.39 -0.12
N ASN A 30 -12.18 1.99 -0.53
CA ASN A 30 -12.52 1.85 -1.94
C ASN A 30 -13.21 3.16 -2.34
N PRO A 31 -12.57 4.08 -3.07
CA PRO A 31 -13.21 5.31 -3.47
C PRO A 31 -13.97 5.02 -4.76
N ASN A 32 -15.18 4.47 -4.67
CA ASN A 32 -16.16 4.51 -5.76
C ASN A 32 -17.54 4.04 -5.29
N THR A 33 -18.39 4.99 -4.91
CA THR A 33 -19.82 4.88 -5.20
C THR A 33 -20.35 6.27 -5.53
N SER A 34 -20.33 6.57 -6.82
CA SER A 34 -21.18 7.56 -7.45
C SER A 34 -22.58 6.96 -7.62
N VAL A 35 -23.59 7.62 -7.08
CA VAL A 35 -24.96 7.54 -7.61
C VAL A 35 -25.42 8.97 -7.82
N ASN A 36 -25.43 9.36 -9.09
CA ASN A 36 -26.09 10.56 -9.57
C ASN A 36 -27.60 10.44 -9.32
N ASN A 37 -28.23 11.52 -8.86
CA ASN A 37 -29.54 11.92 -9.35
C ASN A 37 -29.64 13.45 -9.33
N SER A 38 -29.89 13.99 -10.51
CA SER A 38 -30.14 15.38 -10.85
C SER A 38 -31.41 15.93 -10.20
N ILE A 39 -31.42 17.23 -9.84
CA ILE A 39 -32.46 18.24 -10.19
C ILE A 39 -32.04 19.63 -9.63
N ALA A 40 -31.90 20.59 -10.55
CA ALA A 40 -32.16 22.04 -10.55
C ALA A 40 -31.89 22.99 -9.33
N PRO A 41 -31.64 24.30 -9.58
CA PRO A 41 -30.93 25.21 -8.66
C PRO A 41 -31.86 26.10 -7.82
N LYS A 42 -31.45 26.46 -6.59
CA LYS A 42 -31.99 27.62 -5.85
C LYS A 42 -30.95 28.37 -5.00
N LYS A 43 -31.21 29.67 -4.90
CA LYS A 43 -30.50 30.87 -4.40
C LYS A 43 -29.78 30.81 -3.02
N PRO A 44 -28.90 31.80 -2.75
CA PRO A 44 -28.07 31.87 -1.54
C PRO A 44 -28.72 32.64 -0.37
N SER A 45 -28.30 32.34 0.87
CA SER A 45 -28.49 33.22 2.04
C SER A 45 -27.45 32.98 3.15
N ASN A 46 -26.63 34.01 3.38
CA ASN A 46 -26.03 34.56 4.61
C ASN A 46 -25.96 33.71 5.90
N GLY A 47 -24.73 33.54 6.41
CA GLY A 47 -24.22 34.36 7.53
C GLY A 47 -24.46 33.94 9.00
N CYS A 48 -23.36 33.96 9.76
CA CYS A 48 -23.23 34.17 11.22
C CYS A 48 -23.28 32.93 12.14
N GLY A 49 -22.17 32.66 12.87
CA GLY A 49 -22.23 31.89 14.11
C GLY A 49 -21.08 30.93 14.46
N ILE A 50 -19.80 31.29 14.30
CA ILE A 50 -18.70 30.50 14.91
C ILE A 50 -17.63 31.45 15.46
N ALA A 51 -17.89 32.05 16.62
CA ALA A 51 -16.89 32.82 17.37
C ALA A 51 -16.79 32.45 18.86
N LEU A 52 -17.58 31.49 19.36
CA LEU A 52 -17.64 31.20 20.81
C LEU A 52 -16.95 29.91 21.28
N LEU A 53 -16.45 29.05 20.37
CA LEU A 53 -15.84 27.76 20.76
C LEU A 53 -14.35 27.83 21.12
N PHE A 54 -13.64 28.91 20.77
CA PHE A 54 -12.19 29.00 21.00
C PHE A 54 -11.79 29.44 22.41
N ILE A 55 -12.66 30.13 23.15
CA ILE A 55 -12.33 30.68 24.48
C ILE A 55 -12.43 29.61 25.58
N PHE A 56 -13.37 28.68 25.49
CA PHE A 56 -13.52 27.60 26.48
C PHE A 56 -12.46 26.49 26.35
N GLY A 57 -11.94 26.25 25.15
CA GLY A 57 -10.92 25.22 24.91
C GLY A 57 -9.56 25.52 25.56
N PHE A 58 -9.15 26.79 25.60
CA PHE A 58 -7.85 27.18 26.17
C PHE A 58 -7.82 27.12 27.71
N LEU A 59 -8.95 27.33 28.39
CA LEU A 59 -9.01 27.27 29.86
C LEU A 59 -8.86 25.85 30.41
N ILE A 60 -9.33 24.84 29.67
CA ILE A 60 -9.19 23.43 30.05
C ILE A 60 -7.73 22.97 29.92
N LEU A 61 -7.02 23.45 28.90
CA LEU A 61 -5.61 23.09 28.68
C LEU A 61 -4.69 23.63 29.79
N PHE A 62 -4.97 24.83 30.32
CA PHE A 62 -4.19 25.43 31.41
C PHE A 62 -4.39 24.69 32.75
N PHE A 63 -5.57 24.12 33.00
CA PHE A 63 -5.85 23.37 34.23
C PHE A 63 -5.12 22.02 34.28
N LEU A 64 -4.91 21.36 33.14
CA LEU A 64 -4.21 20.07 33.08
C LEU A 64 -2.69 20.18 33.30
N ILE A 65 -2.07 21.31 32.93
CA ILE A 65 -0.63 21.52 33.12
C ILE A 65 -0.28 21.74 34.61
N LYS A 66 -1.20 22.29 35.41
CA LYS A 66 -0.92 22.69 36.80
C LYS A 66 -0.89 21.53 37.82
N GLN A 67 -1.32 20.32 37.45
CA GLN A 67 -1.33 19.16 38.37
C GLN A 67 -0.07 18.27 38.30
N CYS A 68 0.87 18.51 37.38
CA CYS A 68 2.05 17.63 37.20
C CYS A 68 3.34 18.08 37.90
N SER A 69 3.27 18.92 38.94
CA SER A 69 4.47 19.38 39.66
C SER A 69 4.40 19.03 41.14
N LYS A 70 4.55 17.74 41.46
CA LYS A 70 5.04 17.30 42.77
C LYS A 70 5.36 15.80 42.74
N THR A 71 6.63 15.47 42.55
CA THR A 71 7.28 14.41 43.33
C THR A 71 8.79 14.52 43.19
N GLU A 72 9.46 14.74 44.32
CA GLU A 72 10.90 14.57 44.50
C GLU A 72 11.20 13.15 45.00
N ASP A 73 12.39 12.68 44.60
CA ASP A 73 13.33 11.78 45.26
C ASP A 73 13.26 10.24 45.22
N LYS A 74 14.50 9.71 45.04
CA LYS A 74 15.08 8.37 45.21
C LYS A 74 14.89 7.34 44.08
N ILE A 75 16.01 6.91 43.48
CA ILE A 75 16.65 5.59 43.71
C ILE A 75 17.95 5.50 42.87
N ASP A 76 19.12 5.53 43.52
CA ASP A 76 20.45 5.33 42.92
C ASP A 76 20.92 3.85 43.02
N TYR A 77 20.02 2.91 42.75
CA TYR A 77 20.35 1.48 42.66
C TYR A 77 19.79 0.80 41.38
N SER A 78 19.02 1.54 40.57
CA SER A 78 18.42 1.06 39.32
C SER A 78 19.42 0.97 38.16
N SER A 79 20.40 1.88 38.12
CA SER A 79 21.26 2.12 36.95
C SER A 79 22.09 0.91 36.50
N LYS A 80 22.47 0.01 37.41
CA LYS A 80 23.35 -1.15 37.13
C LYS A 80 22.60 -2.42 36.70
N LEU A 81 21.33 -2.57 37.10
CA LEU A 81 20.46 -3.64 36.61
C LEU A 81 19.94 -3.26 35.22
N ASP A 82 19.57 -1.99 35.04
CA ASP A 82 19.10 -1.44 33.77
C ASP A 82 20.17 -1.54 32.68
N THR A 83 21.45 -1.28 32.99
CA THR A 83 22.53 -1.44 32.00
C THR A 83 22.80 -2.90 31.60
N LYS A 84 22.61 -3.88 32.49
CA LYS A 84 22.77 -5.31 32.14
C LYS A 84 21.58 -5.81 31.31
N LEU A 85 20.37 -5.36 31.62
CA LEU A 85 19.17 -5.72 30.86
C LEU A 85 19.19 -5.08 29.46
N LEU A 86 19.52 -3.78 29.36
CA LEU A 86 19.70 -3.07 28.09
C LEU A 86 20.79 -3.67 27.20
N LYS A 87 21.92 -4.10 27.77
CA LYS A 87 22.99 -4.78 27.02
C LYS A 87 22.57 -6.18 26.54
N LYS A 88 21.79 -6.93 27.33
CA LYS A 88 21.31 -8.25 26.93
C LYS A 88 20.25 -8.15 25.82
N ASP A 89 19.40 -7.14 25.89
CA ASP A 89 18.38 -6.88 24.86
C ASP A 89 19.00 -6.34 23.57
N SER A 90 20.03 -5.48 23.64
CA SER A 90 20.75 -5.03 22.45
C SER A 90 21.50 -6.17 21.76
N ILE A 91 22.16 -7.05 22.51
CA ILE A 91 22.86 -8.23 21.96
C ILE A 91 21.86 -9.21 21.33
N LYS A 92 20.71 -9.46 21.98
CA LYS A 92 19.67 -10.35 21.44
C LYS A 92 19.02 -9.78 20.18
N ASN A 93 18.82 -8.47 20.12
CA ASN A 93 18.29 -7.81 18.93
C ASN A 93 19.29 -7.81 17.78
N GLN A 94 20.58 -7.60 18.06
CA GLN A 94 21.63 -7.70 17.04
C GLN A 94 21.71 -9.10 16.44
N ALA A 95 21.76 -10.15 17.28
CA ALA A 95 21.80 -11.53 16.80
C ALA A 95 20.58 -11.89 15.94
N ARG A 96 19.39 -11.33 16.25
CA ARG A 96 18.19 -11.49 15.42
C ARG A 96 18.33 -10.78 14.08
N ILE A 97 18.81 -9.55 14.05
CA ILE A 97 19.03 -8.78 12.82
C ILE A 97 20.04 -9.52 11.92
N ASP A 98 21.17 -9.96 12.49
CA ASP A 98 22.21 -10.70 11.76
C ASP A 98 21.65 -12.02 11.18
N SER A 99 20.76 -12.70 11.93
CA SER A 99 20.11 -13.92 11.45
C SER A 99 19.15 -13.66 10.28
N ILE A 100 18.42 -12.53 10.29
CA ILE A 100 17.51 -12.13 9.21
C ILE A 100 18.31 -11.74 7.97
N ASP A 101 19.38 -10.95 8.11
CA ASP A 101 20.26 -10.56 7.00
C ASP A 101 20.89 -11.79 6.34
N LYS A 102 21.38 -12.74 7.15
CA LYS A 102 21.93 -14.00 6.64
C LYS A 102 20.88 -14.83 5.89
N GLN A 103 19.66 -14.91 6.42
CA GLN A 103 18.55 -15.62 5.76
C GLN A 103 18.17 -14.95 4.44
N GLN A 104 18.07 -13.63 4.40
CA GLN A 104 17.77 -12.86 3.19
C GLN A 104 18.85 -13.05 2.13
N LYS A 105 20.13 -13.00 2.49
CA LYS A 105 21.23 -13.28 1.56
C LYS A 105 21.14 -14.66 0.95
N ILE A 106 20.87 -15.69 1.77
CA ILE A 106 20.69 -17.07 1.27
C ILE A 106 19.48 -17.15 0.31
N GLU A 107 18.37 -16.48 0.62
CA GLU A 107 17.19 -16.45 -0.24
C GLU A 107 17.43 -15.70 -1.55
N GLU A 108 18.19 -14.61 -1.53
CA GLU A 108 18.57 -13.85 -2.72
C GLU A 108 19.56 -14.62 -3.60
N GLU A 109 20.54 -15.30 -3.01
CA GLU A 109 21.43 -16.20 -3.72
C GLU A 109 20.67 -17.37 -4.36
N LYS A 110 19.66 -17.92 -3.68
CA LYS A 110 18.79 -18.95 -4.25
C LYS A 110 17.95 -18.38 -5.39
N PHE A 111 17.31 -17.23 -5.19
CA PHE A 111 16.46 -16.58 -6.19
C PHE A 111 17.26 -16.24 -7.45
N SER A 112 18.44 -15.63 -7.32
CA SER A 112 19.29 -15.22 -8.45
C SER A 112 19.70 -16.38 -9.37
N LYS A 113 19.72 -17.62 -8.86
CA LYS A 113 20.01 -18.82 -9.65
C LYS A 113 18.81 -19.34 -10.45
N THR A 114 17.58 -18.95 -10.10
CA THR A 114 16.34 -19.36 -10.78
C THR A 114 16.17 -18.67 -12.15
N LYS A 115 15.21 -19.13 -12.96
CA LYS A 115 14.82 -18.43 -14.20
C LYS A 115 14.33 -17.01 -13.90
N ALA A 116 13.44 -16.86 -12.92
CA ALA A 116 12.94 -15.56 -12.46
C ALA A 116 14.06 -14.61 -12.01
N GLY A 117 15.04 -15.12 -11.24
CA GLY A 117 16.18 -14.30 -10.80
C GLY A 117 17.07 -13.82 -11.95
N LYS A 118 17.21 -14.62 -13.01
CA LYS A 118 17.91 -14.19 -14.23
C LYS A 118 17.13 -13.10 -14.99
N ILE A 119 15.81 -13.16 -15.00
CA ILE A 119 14.94 -12.11 -15.58
C ILE A 119 15.08 -10.83 -14.75
N HIS A 120 14.94 -10.91 -13.42
CA HIS A 120 15.05 -9.78 -12.51
C HIS A 120 16.43 -9.10 -12.57
N LYS A 121 17.50 -9.86 -12.80
CA LYS A 121 18.84 -9.27 -13.02
C LYS A 121 18.90 -8.38 -14.28
N LYS A 122 18.10 -8.68 -15.31
CA LYS A 122 17.99 -7.87 -16.53
C LYS A 122 16.98 -6.73 -16.38
N HIS A 123 15.95 -6.95 -15.57
CA HIS A 123 14.84 -6.03 -15.31
C HIS A 123 14.67 -5.80 -13.80
N PRO A 124 15.60 -5.06 -13.16
CA PRO A 124 15.56 -4.81 -11.72
C PRO A 124 14.34 -3.98 -11.29
N GLU A 125 13.73 -3.24 -12.22
CA GLU A 125 12.51 -2.47 -12.03
C GLU A 125 11.24 -3.33 -11.93
N TRP A 126 11.30 -4.60 -12.36
CA TRP A 126 10.20 -5.55 -12.23
C TRP A 126 10.22 -6.21 -10.86
N SER A 127 9.05 -6.44 -10.28
CA SER A 127 8.99 -7.13 -9.00
C SER A 127 9.46 -8.58 -9.12
N LYS A 128 9.94 -9.16 -8.01
CA LYS A 128 10.30 -10.60 -7.97
C LYS A 128 9.11 -11.47 -8.38
N GLU A 129 7.90 -11.07 -8.01
CA GLU A 129 6.65 -11.76 -8.34
C GLU A 129 6.35 -11.71 -9.85
N ASP A 130 6.48 -10.54 -10.49
CA ASP A 130 6.30 -10.44 -11.94
C ASP A 130 7.31 -11.31 -12.68
N CYS A 131 8.55 -11.33 -12.22
CA CYS A 131 9.60 -12.16 -12.79
C CYS A 131 9.32 -13.66 -12.63
N ILE A 132 8.70 -14.07 -11.52
CA ILE A 132 8.23 -15.45 -11.30
C ILE A 132 7.13 -15.77 -12.31
N ASN A 133 6.09 -14.94 -12.39
CA ASN A 133 4.96 -15.14 -13.30
C ASN A 133 5.41 -15.20 -14.77
N ILE A 134 6.30 -14.30 -15.20
CA ILE A 134 6.89 -14.33 -16.55
C ILE A 134 7.70 -15.61 -16.78
N SER A 135 8.50 -16.05 -15.80
CA SER A 135 9.30 -17.28 -15.93
C SER A 135 8.44 -18.55 -16.06
N GLU A 136 7.20 -18.49 -15.59
CA GLU A 136 6.18 -19.53 -15.65
C GLU A 136 5.21 -19.36 -16.83
N HIS A 137 5.44 -18.37 -17.71
CA HIS A 137 4.60 -18.00 -18.84
C HIS A 137 3.15 -17.65 -18.46
N LYS A 138 2.94 -17.12 -17.25
CA LYS A 138 1.64 -16.67 -16.78
C LYS A 138 1.29 -15.30 -17.35
N ILE A 139 0.02 -15.13 -17.64
CA ILE A 139 -0.58 -13.90 -18.15
C ILE A 139 -1.62 -13.43 -17.13
N TRP A 140 -1.62 -12.14 -16.85
CA TRP A 140 -2.57 -11.55 -15.91
C TRP A 140 -2.93 -10.12 -16.29
N ILE A 141 -4.13 -9.70 -15.89
CA ILE A 141 -4.55 -8.29 -16.00
C ILE A 141 -3.74 -7.46 -15.02
N GLY A 142 -3.23 -6.32 -15.48
CA GLY A 142 -2.31 -5.49 -14.72
C GLY A 142 -0.84 -5.69 -15.07
N MET A 143 -0.49 -6.70 -15.88
CA MET A 143 0.89 -6.85 -16.37
C MET A 143 1.24 -5.72 -17.36
N LYS A 144 2.50 -5.32 -17.42
CA LYS A 144 2.94 -4.35 -18.43
C LYS A 144 3.08 -5.02 -19.80
N TYR A 145 2.78 -4.27 -20.86
CA TYR A 145 2.92 -4.71 -22.25
C TYR A 145 4.36 -5.15 -22.57
N GLU A 146 5.38 -4.45 -22.05
CA GLU A 146 6.79 -4.85 -22.22
C GLU A 146 7.10 -6.24 -21.66
N MET A 147 6.46 -6.65 -20.56
CA MET A 147 6.64 -7.98 -19.96
C MET A 147 6.05 -9.06 -20.86
N LEU A 148 4.90 -8.78 -21.48
CA LEU A 148 4.27 -9.67 -22.44
C LEU A 148 5.14 -9.85 -23.68
N VAL A 149 5.70 -8.75 -24.21
CA VAL A 149 6.65 -8.77 -25.34
C VAL A 149 7.94 -9.50 -24.98
N TYR A 150 8.46 -9.36 -23.76
CA TYR A 150 9.61 -10.13 -23.30
C TYR A 150 9.34 -11.63 -23.34
N MET A 151 8.15 -12.04 -22.90
CA MET A 151 7.76 -13.45 -22.81
C MET A 151 7.45 -14.09 -24.16
N ARG A 152 6.78 -13.35 -25.07
CA ARG A 152 6.25 -13.89 -26.35
C ARG A 152 6.98 -13.39 -27.59
N GLY A 153 7.91 -12.44 -27.45
CA GLY A 153 8.46 -11.70 -28.57
C GLY A 153 7.51 -10.60 -29.06
N LYS A 154 7.83 -9.98 -30.21
CA LYS A 154 7.00 -8.92 -30.79
C LYS A 154 5.68 -9.51 -31.31
N PRO A 155 4.54 -8.81 -31.16
CA PRO A 155 3.28 -9.23 -31.74
C PRO A 155 3.35 -9.22 -33.27
N ASN A 156 2.48 -10.01 -33.90
CA ASN A 156 2.31 -10.01 -35.35
C ASN A 156 1.65 -8.71 -35.82
N ASN A 157 0.68 -8.20 -35.06
CA ASN A 157 -0.07 -6.98 -35.38
C ASN A 157 -0.28 -6.12 -34.13
N VAL A 158 -0.22 -4.80 -34.32
CA VAL A 158 -0.63 -3.82 -33.30
C VAL A 158 -1.57 -2.82 -33.96
N ASN A 159 -2.80 -2.76 -33.48
CA ASN A 159 -3.82 -1.81 -33.93
C ASN A 159 -4.01 -0.73 -32.88
N THR A 160 -4.17 0.51 -33.32
CA THR A 160 -4.50 1.65 -32.45
C THR A 160 -5.88 2.17 -32.81
N SER A 161 -6.72 2.40 -31.79
CA SER A 161 -8.04 3.02 -31.92
C SER A 161 -8.18 4.17 -30.94
N ASN A 162 -9.01 5.17 -31.24
CA ASN A 162 -9.30 6.28 -30.33
C ASN A 162 -10.81 6.54 -30.31
N TYR A 163 -11.41 6.43 -29.12
CA TYR A 163 -12.86 6.60 -28.90
C TYR A 163 -13.20 7.88 -28.11
N GLY A 164 -12.31 8.87 -28.11
CA GLY A 164 -12.51 10.16 -27.44
C GLY A 164 -11.96 10.24 -26.01
N ASN A 165 -11.53 9.11 -25.42
CA ASN A 165 -10.93 9.04 -24.08
C ASN A 165 -9.43 8.68 -24.12
N GLY A 166 -8.77 8.90 -25.26
CA GLY A 166 -7.37 8.54 -25.49
C GLY A 166 -7.20 7.32 -26.39
N PRO A 167 -5.96 7.06 -26.84
CA PRO A 167 -5.65 5.92 -27.68
C PRO A 167 -5.72 4.62 -26.86
N ASN A 168 -6.29 3.61 -27.50
CA ASN A 168 -6.34 2.24 -27.04
C ASN A 168 -5.59 1.40 -28.07
N TYR A 169 -4.90 0.37 -27.58
CA TYR A 169 -4.04 -0.50 -28.36
C TYR A 169 -4.53 -1.93 -28.26
N GLN A 170 -4.43 -2.66 -29.37
CA GLN A 170 -4.64 -4.09 -29.43
C GLN A 170 -3.39 -4.72 -30.04
N ALA A 171 -2.70 -5.60 -29.30
CA ALA A 171 -1.56 -6.36 -29.79
C ALA A 171 -1.92 -7.84 -29.91
N CYS A 172 -1.69 -8.44 -31.09
CA CYS A 172 -2.07 -9.82 -31.39
C CYS A 172 -0.87 -10.70 -31.75
N TRP A 173 -0.85 -11.92 -31.21
CA TRP A 173 0.04 -13.02 -31.57
C TRP A 173 -0.78 -14.17 -32.15
N ASN A 174 -0.55 -14.52 -33.41
CA ASN A 174 -1.36 -15.49 -34.14
C ASN A 174 -1.19 -16.93 -33.62
N ASP A 175 -0.03 -17.25 -33.05
CA ASP A 175 0.35 -18.60 -32.64
C ASP A 175 0.09 -18.88 -31.14
N TYR A 176 -0.63 -17.99 -30.45
CA TYR A 176 -0.85 -18.09 -29.00
C TYR A 176 -2.33 -18.01 -28.64
N ASP A 177 -2.68 -18.64 -27.52
CA ASP A 177 -3.96 -18.51 -26.82
C ASP A 177 -3.69 -18.05 -25.37
N PRO A 178 -4.24 -16.93 -24.89
CA PRO A 178 -4.99 -15.91 -25.64
C PRO A 178 -4.11 -15.26 -26.71
N SER A 179 -4.74 -14.79 -27.78
CA SER A 179 -4.08 -14.28 -28.99
C SER A 179 -3.95 -12.77 -29.00
N CYS A 180 -4.95 -12.02 -28.53
CA CYS A 180 -4.90 -10.56 -28.53
C CYS A 180 -5.06 -9.96 -27.14
N PHE A 181 -4.37 -8.83 -26.93
CA PHE A 181 -4.28 -8.13 -25.67
C PHE A 181 -4.60 -6.66 -25.87
N TYR A 182 -5.33 -6.10 -24.92
CA TYR A 182 -5.80 -4.72 -24.98
C TYR A 182 -5.18 -3.91 -23.83
N PHE A 183 -4.75 -2.69 -24.15
CA PHE A 183 -4.13 -1.75 -23.21
C PHE A 183 -4.28 -0.31 -23.70
N ASP A 184 -4.01 0.66 -22.84
CA ASP A 184 -4.04 2.08 -23.16
C ASP A 184 -2.63 2.71 -23.06
N GLU A 185 -2.54 4.03 -23.00
CA GLU A 185 -1.27 4.77 -22.86
C GLU A 185 -0.45 4.36 -21.63
N SER A 186 -1.06 3.80 -20.58
CA SER A 186 -0.36 3.30 -19.40
C SER A 186 0.50 2.07 -19.70
N GLN A 187 0.32 1.44 -20.87
CA GLN A 187 0.99 0.19 -21.26
C GLN A 187 0.66 -0.98 -20.31
N ILE A 188 -0.46 -0.91 -19.59
CA ILE A 188 -0.93 -1.97 -18.70
C ILE A 188 -2.02 -2.77 -19.41
N ILE A 189 -1.89 -4.09 -19.44
CA ILE A 189 -2.89 -4.99 -20.01
C ILE A 189 -4.17 -4.92 -19.17
N THR A 190 -5.29 -4.55 -19.81
CA THR A 190 -6.61 -4.41 -19.18
C THR A 190 -7.56 -5.56 -19.52
N SER A 191 -7.36 -6.21 -20.67
CA SER A 191 -8.11 -7.40 -21.09
C SER A 191 -7.35 -8.19 -22.17
N TYR A 192 -7.79 -9.42 -22.44
CA TYR A 192 -7.28 -10.27 -23.53
C TYR A 192 -8.33 -11.30 -23.97
N ASN A 193 -8.18 -11.86 -25.16
CA ASN A 193 -9.06 -12.88 -25.74
C ASN A 193 -8.31 -13.99 -26.48
#